data_AF-A0A1J7JRA9-F1
#
_entry.id   AF-A0A1J7JRA9-F1
#
_cell.length_a   1.000
_cell.length_b   1.000
_cell.length_c   1.000
_cell.angle_alpha   90.00
_cell.angle_beta   90.00
_cell.angle_gamma   90.00
#
_symmetry.space_group_name_H-M   'P 1'
#
loop_
_entity.id
_entity.type
_entity.pdbx_description
1 polymer ?
#
loop_
_entity_poly.entity_id
_entity_poly.type
_entity_poly.pdbx_seq_one_letter_code
_entity_poly.pdbx_strand_id
1 'polypeptide(L)'
;MSSTKRPADSSSAPSSEPAPKKPRVGGFRVPAPANLPDGPWRRKAVKIKQELIVKSKIKKEYAKVKAKAQEEQPTKTKDIFAETQEEDGGLDKAGYEAGQVQQGDERKGEGEVQAEPEIHPDRIAMLDEDEQPDLPEDVNGFRSRPEAEQARNRDRRRQQRKPGYFEKELAEAERKKAEAEARAAERERREKERDKAIKERERHRRIMAKARSGGRDGKRKLGKESIVMLDRVKRLVGRK
;
A
#
# COMPACT_ATOMS: atom_id res chain seq x y z
N MET A 1 8.72 -51.10 58.63
CA MET A 1 10.09 -51.61 58.37
C MET A 1 10.07 -52.41 57.08
N SER A 2 11.21 -52.39 56.38
CA SER A 2 11.69 -53.24 55.28
C SER A 2 10.96 -53.24 53.92
N SER A 3 11.64 -52.58 52.99
CA SER A 3 11.63 -52.71 51.53
C SER A 3 11.96 -54.11 51.00
N THR A 4 11.50 -54.41 49.78
CA THR A 4 12.27 -55.27 48.86
C THR A 4 12.31 -54.68 47.46
N LYS A 5 13.48 -54.81 46.84
CA LYS A 5 13.99 -54.18 45.62
C LYS A 5 13.38 -54.75 44.31
N ARG A 6 13.59 -53.97 43.23
CA ARG A 6 13.17 -54.07 41.81
C ARG A 6 13.54 -55.40 41.10
N PRO A 7 13.04 -55.65 39.87
CA PRO A 7 13.85 -55.25 38.70
C PRO A 7 13.07 -54.54 37.58
N ALA A 8 13.80 -53.69 36.85
CA ALA A 8 13.43 -53.25 35.51
C ALA A 8 13.97 -54.28 34.52
N ASP A 9 13.16 -54.68 33.54
CA ASP A 9 13.66 -55.29 32.32
C ASP A 9 13.02 -54.57 31.11
N SER A 10 13.88 -54.31 30.15
CA SER A 10 13.66 -53.49 28.97
C SER A 10 13.61 -54.40 27.74
N SER A 11 12.47 -54.50 27.05
CA SER A 11 12.50 -54.86 25.63
C SER A 11 11.16 -54.68 24.92
N SER A 12 11.23 -53.96 23.79
CA SER A 12 10.40 -54.11 22.59
C SER A 12 9.06 -53.33 22.49
N ALA A 13 9.05 -52.39 21.55
CA ALA A 13 7.97 -51.55 21.03
C ALA A 13 6.72 -52.34 20.52
N PRO A 14 5.59 -51.70 20.07
CA PRO A 14 5.31 -50.26 19.93
C PRO A 14 4.06 -49.77 20.69
N SER A 15 4.17 -48.55 21.22
CA SER A 15 3.09 -47.73 21.74
C SER A 15 1.99 -47.56 20.70
N SER A 16 0.79 -48.05 21.02
CA SER A 16 -0.45 -47.82 20.29
C SER A 16 -0.68 -46.32 20.04
N GLU A 17 -0.79 -45.94 18.77
CA GLU A 17 -1.27 -44.63 18.36
C GLU A 17 -2.67 -44.36 18.99
N PRO A 18 -2.94 -43.19 19.58
CA PRO A 18 -4.28 -42.86 20.03
C PRO A 18 -5.16 -42.60 18.80
N ALA A 19 -6.13 -43.48 18.57
CA ALA A 19 -7.11 -43.36 17.50
C ALA A 19 -7.78 -41.96 17.47
N PRO A 20 -8.00 -41.36 16.27
CA PRO A 20 -8.58 -40.03 16.17
C PRO A 20 -10.04 -40.04 16.63
N LYS A 21 -10.32 -39.31 17.72
CA LYS A 21 -11.68 -39.11 18.23
C LYS A 21 -12.50 -38.37 17.18
N LYS A 22 -13.54 -39.03 16.66
CA LYS A 22 -14.53 -38.43 15.75
C LYS A 22 -15.11 -37.18 16.42
N PRO A 23 -15.16 -36.02 15.74
CA PRO A 23 -15.74 -34.81 16.34
C PRO A 23 -17.21 -35.07 16.63
N ARG A 24 -17.63 -34.83 17.88
CA ARG A 24 -19.04 -34.93 18.29
C ARG A 24 -19.86 -33.94 17.46
N VAL A 25 -20.62 -34.44 16.49
CA VAL A 25 -21.61 -33.65 15.75
C VAL A 25 -22.85 -33.55 16.63
N GLY A 26 -22.83 -32.66 17.62
CA GLY A 26 -23.88 -32.59 18.64
C GLY A 26 -24.09 -31.18 19.14
N GLY A 27 -24.79 -30.37 18.36
CA GLY A 27 -25.26 -29.05 18.75
C GLY A 27 -25.99 -28.40 17.57
N PHE A 28 -27.17 -27.85 17.83
CA PHE A 28 -27.98 -27.11 16.86
C PHE A 28 -27.14 -25.99 16.26
N ARG A 29 -26.56 -26.23 15.07
CA ARG A 29 -25.93 -25.19 14.28
C ARG A 29 -27.09 -24.37 13.75
N VAL A 30 -27.40 -23.26 14.44
CA VAL A 30 -28.23 -22.19 13.87
C VAL A 30 -27.68 -22.00 12.45
N PRO A 31 -28.48 -22.23 11.40
CA PRO A 31 -28.03 -22.02 10.04
C PRO A 31 -27.82 -20.52 9.89
N ALA A 32 -26.64 -20.06 10.27
CA ALA A 32 -26.20 -18.72 9.95
C ALA A 32 -26.20 -18.67 8.42
N PRO A 33 -26.88 -17.69 7.80
CA PRO A 33 -26.88 -17.56 6.36
C PRO A 33 -25.43 -17.60 5.90
N ALA A 34 -25.13 -18.47 4.93
CA ALA A 34 -23.77 -18.88 4.51
C ALA A 34 -22.87 -17.74 3.99
N ASN A 35 -23.36 -16.50 4.08
CA ASN A 35 -22.71 -15.27 3.69
C ASN A 35 -22.54 -14.30 4.87
N LEU A 36 -22.64 -14.76 6.12
CA LEU A 36 -22.31 -13.91 7.26
C LEU A 36 -20.80 -13.62 7.21
N PRO A 37 -20.39 -12.34 7.25
CA PRO A 37 -18.99 -11.96 7.18
C PRO A 37 -18.20 -12.74 8.22
N ASP A 38 -17.35 -13.64 7.72
CA ASP A 38 -16.56 -14.52 8.59
C ASP A 38 -15.81 -13.66 9.61
N GLY A 39 -15.74 -14.12 10.87
CA GLY A 39 -15.20 -13.32 11.96
C GLY A 39 -13.79 -12.80 11.64
N PRO A 40 -13.37 -11.66 12.19
CA PRO A 40 -12.09 -11.03 11.85
C PRO A 40 -10.88 -11.97 12.02
N TRP A 41 -10.95 -12.89 12.98
CA TRP A 41 -9.93 -13.92 13.19
C TRP A 41 -9.86 -14.97 12.08
N ARG A 42 -11.00 -15.43 11.58
CA ARG A 42 -11.03 -16.42 10.49
C ARG A 42 -10.55 -15.81 9.17
N ARG A 43 -10.90 -14.54 8.90
CA ARG A 43 -10.33 -13.79 7.76
C ARG A 43 -8.80 -13.68 7.84
N LYS A 44 -8.26 -13.35 9.02
CA LYS A 44 -6.81 -13.30 9.23
C LYS A 44 -6.17 -14.66 8.98
N ALA A 45 -6.76 -15.75 9.49
CA ALA A 45 -6.25 -17.10 9.26
C ALA A 45 -6.28 -17.49 7.77
N VAL A 46 -7.38 -17.20 7.06
CA VAL A 46 -7.49 -17.43 5.61
C VAL A 46 -6.45 -16.62 4.84
N LYS A 47 -6.26 -15.34 5.20
CA LYS A 47 -5.26 -14.47 4.59
C LYS A 47 -3.84 -14.99 4.81
N ILE A 48 -3.48 -15.35 6.05
CA ILE A 48 -2.17 -15.94 6.38
C ILE A 48 -1.94 -17.21 5.54
N LYS A 49 -2.96 -18.08 5.43
CA LYS A 49 -2.88 -19.31 4.62
C LYS A 49 -2.65 -19.01 3.14
N GLN A 50 -3.41 -18.07 2.58
CA GLN A 50 -3.25 -17.65 1.18
C GLN A 50 -1.87 -17.03 0.92
N GLU A 51 -1.39 -16.16 1.80
CA GLU A 51 -0.06 -15.55 1.70
C GLU A 51 1.05 -16.61 1.72
N LEU A 52 0.93 -17.64 2.56
CA LEU A 52 1.92 -18.71 2.66
C LEU A 52 1.93 -19.59 1.40
N ILE A 53 0.75 -19.84 0.81
CA ILE A 53 0.62 -20.54 -0.47
C ILE A 53 1.27 -19.72 -1.60
N VAL A 54 1.01 -18.41 -1.67
CA VAL A 54 1.62 -17.55 -2.70
C VAL A 54 3.14 -17.50 -2.55
N LYS A 55 3.65 -17.27 -1.32
CA LYS A 55 5.10 -17.26 -1.06
C LYS A 55 5.77 -18.57 -1.47
N SER A 56 5.15 -19.71 -1.18
CA SER A 56 5.71 -21.01 -1.57
C SER A 56 5.67 -21.24 -3.08
N LYS A 57 4.62 -20.80 -3.79
CA LYS A 57 4.56 -20.84 -5.25
C LYS A 57 5.65 -19.98 -5.89
N ILE A 58 5.81 -18.74 -5.44
CA ILE A 58 6.87 -17.83 -5.91
C ILE A 58 8.24 -18.45 -5.68
N LYS A 59 8.50 -19.02 -4.50
CA LYS A 59 9.78 -19.72 -4.23
C LYS A 59 10.02 -20.89 -5.17
N LYS A 60 9.00 -21.69 -5.47
CA LYS A 60 9.10 -22.80 -6.43
C LYS A 60 9.37 -22.33 -7.85
N GLU A 61 8.66 -21.30 -8.30
CA GLU A 61 8.87 -20.71 -9.63
C GLU A 61 10.24 -20.06 -9.75
N TYR A 62 10.66 -19.31 -8.72
CA TYR A 62 11.99 -18.73 -8.66
C TYR A 62 13.09 -19.80 -8.67
N ALA A 63 12.95 -20.88 -7.91
CA ALA A 63 13.90 -21.99 -7.94
C ALA A 63 13.98 -22.63 -9.34
N LYS A 64 12.85 -22.77 -10.05
CA LYS A 64 12.83 -23.28 -11.43
C LYS A 64 13.54 -22.34 -12.40
N VAL A 65 13.28 -21.04 -12.33
CA VAL A 65 13.95 -20.04 -13.18
C VAL A 65 15.44 -19.99 -12.87
N LYS A 66 15.83 -20.06 -11.59
CA LYS A 66 17.23 -20.09 -11.18
C LYS A 66 17.97 -21.33 -11.69
N ALA A 67 17.34 -22.51 -11.63
CA ALA A 67 17.90 -23.74 -12.18
C ALA A 67 18.09 -23.63 -13.71
N LYS A 68 17.05 -23.18 -14.43
CA LYS A 68 17.16 -22.94 -15.89
C LYS A 68 18.23 -21.92 -16.23
N ALA A 69 18.30 -20.81 -15.49
CA ALA A 69 19.32 -19.79 -15.72
C ALA A 69 20.74 -20.29 -15.41
N GLN A 70 20.91 -21.28 -14.54
CA GLN A 70 22.19 -21.94 -14.26
C GLN A 70 22.55 -22.99 -15.33
N GLU A 71 21.56 -23.71 -15.87
CA GLU A 71 21.74 -24.62 -17.00
C GLU A 71 22.00 -23.87 -18.32
N GLU A 72 21.39 -22.70 -18.49
CA GLU A 72 21.56 -21.81 -19.65
C GLU A 72 22.78 -20.88 -19.51
N GLN A 73 23.49 -20.86 -18.36
CA GLN A 73 24.82 -20.28 -18.34
C GLN A 73 25.71 -21.18 -19.21
N PRO A 74 26.18 -20.72 -20.39
CA PRO A 74 27.21 -21.46 -21.10
C PRO A 74 28.42 -21.56 -20.19
N THR A 75 29.11 -22.70 -20.19
CA THR A 75 30.42 -22.94 -19.58
C THR A 75 31.48 -22.01 -20.18
N LYS A 76 31.39 -20.71 -19.89
CA LYS A 76 32.34 -19.69 -20.28
C LYS A 76 32.64 -18.89 -19.01
N THR A 77 33.81 -19.19 -18.45
CA THR A 77 34.46 -18.50 -17.32
C THR A 77 34.02 -18.93 -15.91
N LYS A 78 34.28 -20.19 -15.55
CA LYS A 78 34.51 -20.59 -14.15
C LYS A 78 35.85 -21.32 -14.02
N ASP A 79 36.90 -20.68 -14.49
CA ASP A 79 38.27 -20.93 -14.02
C ASP A 79 38.85 -19.54 -13.79
N ILE A 80 39.16 -19.18 -12.52
CA ILE A 80 40.16 -18.19 -12.06
C ILE A 80 39.98 -17.83 -10.56
N PHE A 81 38.79 -17.96 -9.94
CA PHE A 81 38.61 -17.63 -8.49
C PHE A 81 37.68 -18.60 -7.74
N ALA A 82 38.04 -19.88 -7.66
CA ALA A 82 37.37 -20.82 -6.76
C ALA A 82 38.38 -21.74 -6.08
N GLU A 83 39.16 -21.16 -5.16
CA GLU A 83 39.85 -21.92 -4.13
C GLU A 83 39.64 -21.23 -2.79
N THR A 84 38.55 -21.58 -2.09
CA THR A 84 38.62 -21.86 -0.65
C THR A 84 37.43 -22.72 -0.26
N GLN A 85 37.78 -23.77 0.49
CA GLN A 85 37.03 -24.95 0.86
C GLN A 85 35.65 -24.72 1.50
N GLU A 86 34.81 -25.71 1.22
CA GLU A 86 33.68 -26.14 2.04
C GLU A 86 34.11 -26.43 3.49
N GLU A 87 33.28 -26.10 4.48
CA GLU A 87 33.02 -27.02 5.59
C GLU A 87 31.71 -26.66 6.32
N ASP A 88 30.83 -27.67 6.31
CA ASP A 88 29.94 -28.20 7.35
C ASP A 88 29.47 -27.34 8.54
N GLY A 89 28.23 -27.59 8.99
CA GLY A 89 27.78 -27.19 10.32
C GLY A 89 26.32 -26.75 10.41
N GLY A 90 25.41 -27.71 10.46
CA GLY A 90 24.08 -27.47 11.04
C GLY A 90 24.16 -27.13 12.53
N LEU A 91 23.38 -26.15 12.99
CA LEU A 91 23.03 -26.00 14.41
C LEU A 91 21.79 -25.12 14.58
N ASP A 92 20.71 -25.75 15.01
CA ASP A 92 19.60 -25.11 15.70
C ASP A 92 20.08 -24.55 17.05
N LYS A 93 19.89 -23.24 17.31
CA LYS A 93 19.67 -22.77 18.69
C LYS A 93 19.00 -21.39 18.73
N ALA A 94 17.81 -21.37 19.31
CA ALA A 94 17.18 -20.16 19.83
C ALA A 94 17.93 -19.64 21.07
N GLY A 95 17.97 -18.33 21.27
CA GLY A 95 18.48 -17.69 22.50
C GLY A 95 18.51 -16.17 22.38
N TYR A 96 17.91 -15.51 23.37
CA TYR A 96 17.66 -14.07 23.45
C TYR A 96 18.91 -13.25 23.83
N GLU A 97 18.81 -11.90 23.71
CA GLU A 97 19.34 -10.83 24.60
C GLU A 97 19.83 -9.62 23.77
N ALA A 98 19.01 -8.59 23.55
CA ALA A 98 18.90 -7.37 24.36
C ALA A 98 20.24 -6.62 24.54
N GLY A 99 20.44 -5.56 23.75
CA GLY A 99 21.50 -4.58 23.93
C GLY A 99 21.12 -3.27 23.24
N GLN A 100 20.97 -2.23 24.05
CA GLN A 100 20.31 -0.96 23.80
C GLN A 100 21.37 0.15 23.82
N VAL A 101 21.50 0.98 22.79
CA VAL A 101 22.16 2.31 22.85
C VAL A 101 21.54 3.18 21.74
N GLN A 102 20.51 3.96 22.04
CA GLN A 102 20.51 5.38 22.45
C GLN A 102 20.99 6.40 21.41
N GLN A 103 20.12 7.41 21.27
CA GLN A 103 20.17 8.60 20.46
C GLN A 103 21.38 9.50 20.77
N GLY A 104 21.88 10.16 19.74
CA GLY A 104 22.63 11.41 19.82
C GLY A 104 22.31 12.24 18.58
N ASP A 105 21.35 13.16 18.74
CA ASP A 105 21.08 14.30 17.86
C ASP A 105 22.20 15.34 18.07
N GLU A 106 22.77 15.88 16.99
CA GLU A 106 23.01 17.34 16.85
C GLU A 106 23.60 17.69 15.45
N ARG A 107 22.72 18.30 14.64
CA ARG A 107 22.88 19.42 13.69
C ARG A 107 24.31 19.93 13.38
N LYS A 108 24.64 20.02 12.07
CA LYS A 108 24.84 21.27 11.28
C LYS A 108 25.61 21.01 9.97
N GLY A 109 25.31 21.82 8.94
CA GLY A 109 25.97 21.87 7.62
C GLY A 109 24.93 21.76 6.50
N GLU A 110 24.28 22.84 6.05
CA GLU A 110 24.76 23.73 4.96
C GLU A 110 24.94 22.89 3.68
N GLY A 111 24.09 22.95 2.66
CA GLY A 111 23.69 24.16 1.94
C GLY A 111 24.53 24.32 0.68
N GLU A 112 24.54 23.35 -0.23
CA GLU A 112 25.16 23.49 -1.55
C GLU A 112 24.14 23.18 -2.64
N VAL A 113 23.52 24.25 -3.13
CA VAL A 113 22.81 24.29 -4.40
C VAL A 113 23.91 24.27 -5.46
N GLN A 114 23.96 23.22 -6.27
CA GLN A 114 24.89 23.15 -7.40
C GLN A 114 24.56 24.31 -8.33
N ALA A 115 25.51 25.24 -8.47
CA ALA A 115 25.44 26.29 -9.46
C ALA A 115 25.40 25.63 -10.85
N GLU A 116 24.34 25.90 -11.62
CA GLU A 116 24.28 25.53 -13.02
C GLU A 116 25.43 26.25 -13.76
N PRO A 117 26.12 25.60 -14.71
CA PRO A 117 27.24 26.21 -15.40
C PRO A 117 26.75 27.41 -16.22
N GLU A 118 27.14 28.62 -15.81
CA GLU A 118 26.87 29.85 -16.54
C GLU A 118 27.51 29.78 -17.93
N ILE A 119 26.69 29.92 -18.97
CA ILE A 119 27.12 29.94 -20.37
C ILE A 119 27.88 31.25 -20.62
N HIS A 120 29.10 31.16 -21.18
CA HIS A 120 29.95 32.31 -21.49
C HIS A 120 29.20 33.34 -22.34
N PRO A 121 29.34 34.66 -22.10
CA PRO A 121 28.55 35.72 -22.75
C PRO A 121 28.60 35.66 -24.29
N ASP A 122 29.75 35.33 -24.89
CA ASP A 122 29.90 35.18 -26.34
C ASP A 122 29.01 34.09 -26.93
N ARG A 123 28.72 33.03 -26.16
CA ARG A 123 27.83 31.94 -26.58
C ARG A 123 26.36 32.33 -26.47
N ILE A 124 26.02 33.27 -25.58
CA ILE A 124 24.67 33.85 -25.48
C ILE A 124 24.39 34.71 -26.72
N ALA A 125 25.38 35.51 -27.15
CA ALA A 125 25.24 36.36 -28.35
C ALA A 125 24.97 35.55 -29.64
N MET A 126 25.63 34.40 -29.84
CA MET A 126 25.33 33.54 -31.00
C MET A 126 23.95 32.87 -30.92
N LEU A 127 23.47 32.54 -29.72
CA LEU A 127 22.15 31.95 -29.53
C LEU A 127 21.02 32.97 -29.76
N ASP A 128 21.24 34.23 -29.38
CA ASP A 128 20.28 35.32 -29.59
C ASP A 128 20.22 35.76 -31.07
N GLU A 129 21.32 35.65 -31.82
CA GLU A 129 21.36 35.95 -33.26
C GLU A 129 20.53 34.94 -34.10
N ASP A 130 20.49 33.68 -33.68
CA ASP A 130 19.69 32.61 -34.32
C ASP A 130 18.19 32.67 -33.99
N GLU A 131 17.75 33.54 -33.05
CA GLU A 131 16.34 33.72 -32.66
C GLU A 131 15.60 34.80 -33.48
N GLN A 132 16.19 35.30 -34.57
CA GLN A 132 15.43 36.06 -35.57
C GLN A 132 14.67 35.10 -36.50
N PRO A 133 13.32 35.13 -36.57
CA PRO A 133 12.61 34.35 -37.56
C PRO A 133 12.82 34.98 -38.94
N ASP A 134 13.65 34.33 -39.75
CA ASP A 134 13.72 34.58 -41.19
C ASP A 134 12.32 34.43 -41.80
N LEU A 135 11.69 35.56 -42.13
CA LEU A 135 10.55 35.59 -43.03
C LEU A 135 11.06 35.18 -44.42
N PRO A 136 10.45 34.20 -45.11
CA PRO A 136 10.89 33.86 -46.45
C PRO A 136 10.53 34.99 -47.43
N GLU A 137 11.54 35.69 -47.93
CA GLU A 137 11.42 36.50 -49.15
C GLU A 137 11.18 35.57 -50.35
N ASP A 138 10.02 35.75 -50.99
CA ASP A 138 9.54 34.91 -52.07
C ASP A 138 10.19 35.34 -53.40
N VAL A 139 11.35 34.77 -53.72
CA VAL A 139 12.15 35.08 -54.92
C VAL A 139 11.69 34.39 -56.21
N ASN A 140 10.55 33.68 -56.22
CA ASN A 140 10.13 32.93 -57.41
C ASN A 140 8.64 33.08 -57.77
N GLY A 141 8.26 34.25 -58.31
CA GLY A 141 7.40 34.41 -59.49
C GLY A 141 6.11 33.58 -59.67
N PHE A 142 5.46 33.07 -58.63
CA PHE A 142 4.23 32.29 -58.77
C PHE A 142 2.99 33.17 -58.55
N ARG A 143 2.22 33.37 -59.62
CA ARG A 143 0.99 34.19 -59.65
C ARG A 143 0.01 33.80 -58.55
N SER A 144 -0.61 34.83 -57.98
CA SER A 144 -1.65 34.81 -56.95
C SER A 144 -2.78 33.82 -57.26
N ARG A 145 -2.78 32.68 -56.56
CA ARG A 145 -3.96 31.81 -56.46
C ARG A 145 -5.04 32.53 -55.65
N PRO A 146 -6.32 32.57 -56.08
CA PRO A 146 -7.36 33.35 -55.40
C PRO A 146 -7.48 32.96 -53.92
N GLU A 147 -7.48 33.98 -53.07
CA GLU A 147 -7.46 33.92 -51.60
C GLU A 147 -8.56 33.00 -51.01
N ALA A 148 -9.69 32.89 -51.71
CA ALA A 148 -10.81 32.02 -51.36
C ALA A 148 -10.49 30.51 -51.39
N GLU A 149 -9.54 30.06 -52.22
CA GLU A 149 -9.09 28.65 -52.22
C GLU A 149 -7.98 28.38 -51.20
N GLN A 150 -7.17 29.40 -50.87
CA GLN A 150 -6.13 29.29 -49.85
C GLN A 150 -6.73 29.21 -48.43
N ALA A 151 -7.79 29.97 -48.15
CA ALA A 151 -8.54 29.87 -46.89
C ALA A 151 -9.16 28.47 -46.69
N ARG A 152 -9.79 27.90 -47.73
CA ARG A 152 -10.38 26.55 -47.69
C ARG A 152 -9.33 25.44 -47.49
N ASN A 153 -8.11 25.61 -48.01
CA ASN A 153 -7.01 24.67 -47.78
C ASN A 153 -6.33 24.85 -46.41
N ARG A 154 -6.24 26.08 -45.88
CA ARG A 154 -5.78 26.34 -44.50
C ARG A 154 -6.74 25.74 -43.48
N ASP A 155 -8.05 25.83 -43.69
CA ASP A 155 -9.04 25.18 -42.81
C ASP A 155 -9.04 23.66 -42.92
N ARG A 156 -8.69 23.08 -44.08
CA ARG A 156 -8.45 21.64 -44.21
C ARG A 156 -7.13 21.18 -43.58
N ARG A 157 -6.07 21.99 -43.58
CA ARG A 157 -4.80 21.69 -42.87
C ARG A 157 -4.88 21.94 -41.37
N ARG A 158 -5.89 22.69 -40.91
CA ARG A 158 -6.33 22.73 -39.51
C ARG A 158 -7.10 21.47 -39.09
N GLN A 159 -7.35 20.51 -40.00
CA GLN A 159 -7.84 19.20 -39.58
C GLN A 159 -6.76 18.51 -38.73
N GLN A 160 -7.02 18.57 -37.42
CA GLN A 160 -6.51 17.75 -36.34
C GLN A 160 -5.09 17.21 -36.59
N ARG A 161 -4.10 18.01 -36.19
CA ARG A 161 -2.73 17.52 -36.03
C ARG A 161 -2.81 16.26 -35.17
N LYS A 162 -2.22 15.17 -35.67
CA LYS A 162 -2.14 13.93 -34.91
C LYS A 162 -1.39 14.27 -33.62
N PRO A 163 -1.92 13.89 -32.44
CA PRO A 163 -1.21 14.16 -31.20
C PRO A 163 0.19 13.58 -31.27
N GLY A 164 1.16 14.35 -30.81
CA GLY A 164 2.56 13.96 -30.72
C GLY A 164 2.73 12.65 -29.93
N TYR A 165 3.85 11.97 -30.13
CA TYR A 165 4.11 10.66 -29.52
C TYR A 165 3.89 10.66 -28.00
N PHE A 166 4.36 11.70 -27.31
CA PHE A 166 4.23 11.88 -25.86
C PHE A 166 2.93 12.55 -25.40
N GLU A 167 2.21 13.23 -26.29
CA GLU A 167 0.96 13.93 -25.91
C GLU A 167 -0.13 12.93 -25.49
N LYS A 168 -0.14 11.75 -26.10
CA LYS A 168 -1.04 10.65 -25.70
C LYS A 168 -0.68 10.11 -24.31
N GLU A 169 0.61 9.92 -24.05
CA GLU A 169 1.09 9.40 -22.77
C GLU A 169 0.84 10.39 -21.62
N LEU A 170 1.05 11.69 -21.87
CA LEU A 170 0.73 12.76 -20.92
C LEU A 170 -0.78 12.81 -20.64
N ALA A 171 -1.62 12.74 -21.68
CA ALA A 171 -3.08 12.71 -21.51
C ALA A 171 -3.56 11.48 -20.72
N GLU A 172 -2.93 10.31 -20.92
CA GLU A 172 -3.23 9.11 -20.13
C GLU A 172 -2.74 9.23 -18.68
N ALA A 173 -1.58 9.83 -18.46
CA ALA A 173 -1.06 10.10 -17.12
C ALA A 173 -1.98 11.06 -16.34
N GLU A 174 -2.46 12.12 -16.99
CA GLU A 174 -3.42 13.05 -16.42
C GLU A 174 -4.75 12.38 -16.10
N ARG A 175 -5.27 11.55 -17.00
CA ARG A 175 -6.50 10.76 -16.75
C ARG A 175 -6.36 9.83 -15.55
N LYS A 176 -5.24 9.12 -15.45
CA LYS A 176 -4.94 8.25 -14.29
C LYS A 176 -4.81 9.04 -13.00
N LYS A 177 -4.18 10.22 -13.05
CA LYS A 177 -4.05 11.12 -11.89
C LYS A 177 -5.43 11.64 -11.45
N ALA A 178 -6.27 12.06 -12.39
CA ALA A 178 -7.63 12.52 -12.11
C ALA A 178 -8.52 11.41 -11.53
N GLU A 179 -8.43 10.18 -12.04
CA GLU A 179 -9.17 9.04 -11.49
C GLU A 179 -8.70 8.71 -10.05
N ALA A 180 -7.39 8.71 -9.82
CA ALA A 180 -6.82 8.48 -8.50
C ALA A 180 -7.24 9.57 -7.50
N GLU A 181 -7.28 10.83 -7.93
CA GLU A 181 -7.73 11.96 -7.14
C GLU A 181 -9.25 11.88 -6.86
N ALA A 182 -10.07 11.53 -7.84
CA ALA A 182 -11.50 11.31 -7.62
C ALA A 182 -11.75 10.20 -6.59
N ARG A 183 -10.99 9.10 -6.67
CA ARG A 183 -11.05 8.00 -5.70
C ARG A 183 -10.51 8.41 -4.32
N ALA A 184 -9.55 9.33 -4.25
CA ALA A 184 -9.08 9.90 -2.99
C ALA A 184 -10.14 10.82 -2.37
N ALA A 185 -10.75 11.70 -3.16
CA ALA A 185 -11.79 12.62 -2.72
C ALA A 185 -13.03 11.88 -2.19
N GLU A 186 -13.46 10.79 -2.83
CA GLU A 186 -14.56 9.95 -2.32
C GLU A 186 -14.21 9.32 -0.96
N ARG A 187 -12.98 8.80 -0.81
CA ARG A 187 -12.51 8.26 0.48
C ARG A 187 -12.48 9.34 1.56
N GLU A 188 -11.98 10.52 1.23
CA GLU A 188 -11.90 11.65 2.16
C GLU A 188 -13.30 12.11 2.60
N ARG A 189 -14.28 12.17 1.69
CA ARG A 189 -15.69 12.46 2.04
C ARG A 189 -16.24 11.43 3.03
N ARG A 190 -16.02 10.14 2.77
CA ARG A 190 -16.47 9.05 3.64
C ARG A 190 -15.78 9.08 5.01
N GLU A 191 -14.49 9.43 5.05
CA GLU A 191 -13.74 9.58 6.30
C GLU A 191 -14.23 10.78 7.10
N LYS A 192 -14.46 11.94 6.45
CA LYS A 192 -15.04 13.12 7.09
C LYS A 192 -16.42 12.82 7.69
N GLU A 193 -17.26 12.05 7.02
CA GLU A 193 -18.56 11.62 7.56
C GLU A 193 -18.41 10.68 8.77
N ARG A 194 -17.51 9.70 8.68
CA ARG A 194 -17.18 8.80 9.79
C ARG A 194 -16.64 9.56 10.99
N ASP A 195 -15.74 10.50 10.77
CA ASP A 195 -15.14 11.32 11.81
C ASP A 195 -16.16 12.23 12.49
N LYS A 196 -17.08 12.83 11.72
CA LYS A 196 -18.21 13.57 12.29
C LYS A 196 -19.07 12.67 13.17
N ALA A 197 -19.41 11.46 12.71
CA ALA A 197 -20.19 10.51 13.49
C ALA A 197 -19.47 10.02 14.76
N ILE A 198 -18.16 9.78 14.70
CA ILE A 198 -17.33 9.42 15.85
C ILE A 198 -17.29 10.58 16.85
N LYS A 199 -17.01 11.80 16.40
CA LYS A 199 -16.97 13.00 17.26
C LYS A 199 -18.32 13.25 17.93
N GLU A 200 -19.43 13.09 17.23
CA GLU A 200 -20.77 13.18 17.82
C GLU A 200 -20.99 12.09 18.89
N ARG A 201 -20.64 10.84 18.58
CA ARG A 201 -20.74 9.73 19.53
C ARG A 201 -19.87 9.98 20.76
N GLU A 202 -18.66 10.49 20.60
CA GLU A 202 -17.76 10.81 21.70
C GLU A 202 -18.27 11.97 22.55
N ARG A 203 -18.81 13.02 21.93
CA ARG A 203 -19.48 14.13 22.65
C ARG A 203 -20.64 13.60 23.48
N HIS A 204 -21.52 12.80 22.88
CA HIS A 204 -22.64 12.17 23.56
C HIS A 204 -22.18 11.25 24.70
N ARG A 205 -21.15 10.42 24.46
CA ARG A 205 -20.54 9.53 25.46
C ARG A 205 -19.95 10.34 26.62
N ARG A 206 -19.23 11.42 26.34
CA ARG A 206 -18.61 12.29 27.34
C ARG A 206 -19.66 12.99 28.20
N ILE A 207 -20.72 13.52 27.60
CA ILE A 207 -21.82 14.16 28.34
C ILE A 207 -22.52 13.14 29.24
N MET A 208 -22.89 11.97 28.70
CA MET A 208 -23.53 10.89 29.46
C MET A 208 -22.64 10.35 30.57
N ALA A 209 -21.33 10.19 30.32
CA ALA A 209 -20.38 9.80 31.35
C ALA A 209 -20.30 10.85 32.46
N LYS A 210 -20.28 12.15 32.12
CA LYS A 210 -20.24 13.24 33.10
C LYS A 210 -21.55 13.38 33.89
N ALA A 211 -22.65 12.95 33.32
CA ALA A 211 -23.96 12.97 33.96
C ALA A 211 -24.20 11.76 34.88
N ARG A 212 -23.71 10.57 34.46
CA ARG A 212 -23.71 9.34 35.26
C ARG A 212 -22.63 9.30 36.34
N SER A 213 -21.54 10.04 36.15
CA SER A 213 -20.56 10.32 37.20
C SER A 213 -21.27 11.13 38.28
N GLY A 214 -21.76 10.42 39.30
CA GLY A 214 -22.63 10.94 40.35
C GLY A 214 -22.07 12.19 41.03
N GLY A 215 -22.94 12.95 41.68
CA GLY A 215 -22.52 14.03 42.56
C GLY A 215 -21.85 13.51 43.85
N ARG A 216 -21.59 14.41 44.80
CA ARG A 216 -21.14 14.05 46.15
C ARG A 216 -22.08 13.02 46.81
N ASP A 217 -23.37 13.09 46.49
CA ASP A 217 -24.42 12.16 46.96
C ASP A 217 -24.59 10.90 46.07
N GLY A 218 -23.72 10.69 45.07
CA GLY A 218 -23.81 9.56 44.13
C GLY A 218 -24.98 9.63 43.12
N LYS A 219 -25.90 10.59 43.27
CA LYS A 219 -27.05 10.78 42.38
C LYS A 219 -26.63 11.27 40.99
N ARG A 220 -27.35 10.83 39.95
CA ARG A 220 -27.13 11.25 38.55
C ARG A 220 -27.47 12.72 38.36
N LYS A 221 -26.71 13.40 37.51
CA LYS A 221 -26.88 14.83 37.20
C LYS A 221 -27.83 14.98 36.00
N LEU A 222 -29.14 14.90 36.27
CA LEU A 222 -30.21 14.97 35.26
C LEU A 222 -30.09 16.17 34.31
N GLY A 223 -29.67 17.34 34.82
CA GLY A 223 -29.46 18.53 33.98
C GLY A 223 -28.38 18.41 32.90
N LYS A 224 -27.47 17.42 33.01
CA LYS A 224 -26.49 17.11 31.94
C LYS A 224 -27.00 16.03 31.01
N GLU A 225 -27.86 15.13 31.49
CA GLU A 225 -28.54 14.12 30.66
C GLU A 225 -29.59 14.76 29.75
N SER A 226 -30.25 15.82 30.23
CA SER A 226 -31.30 16.52 29.50
C SER A 226 -30.80 17.07 28.16
N ILE A 227 -29.60 17.64 28.07
CA ILE A 227 -29.03 18.18 26.81
C ILE A 227 -29.01 17.12 25.71
N VAL A 228 -28.51 15.94 26.04
CA VAL A 228 -28.42 14.80 25.10
C VAL A 228 -29.81 14.26 24.76
N MET A 229 -30.72 14.20 25.75
CA MET A 229 -32.09 13.75 25.52
C MET A 229 -32.84 14.73 24.61
N LEU A 230 -32.63 16.04 24.78
CA LEU A 230 -33.22 17.09 23.94
C LEU A 230 -32.72 17.01 22.49
N ASP A 231 -31.41 16.80 22.27
CA ASP A 231 -30.87 16.58 20.92
C ASP A 231 -31.51 15.36 20.24
N ARG A 232 -31.77 14.28 21.02
CA ARG A 232 -32.45 13.09 20.51
C ARG A 232 -33.92 13.35 20.18
N VAL A 233 -34.64 14.07 21.03
CA VAL A 233 -36.04 14.48 20.77
C VAL A 233 -36.10 15.38 19.54
N LYS A 234 -35.21 16.38 19.41
CA LYS A 234 -35.15 17.27 18.24
C LYS A 234 -34.94 16.48 16.94
N ARG A 235 -34.08 15.45 16.94
CA ARG A 235 -33.88 14.55 15.78
C ARG A 235 -35.11 13.70 15.45
N LEU A 236 -35.89 13.29 16.44
CA LEU A 236 -37.12 12.50 16.24
C LEU A 236 -38.28 13.38 15.75
N VAL A 237 -38.43 14.58 16.34
CA VAL A 237 -39.50 15.52 16.00
C VAL A 237 -39.24 16.22 14.65
N GLY A 238 -37.99 16.56 14.33
CA GLY A 238 -37.61 17.15 13.04
C GLY A 238 -37.53 16.14 11.87
N ARG A 239 -37.84 14.87 12.10
CA ARG A 239 -37.99 13.82 11.07
C ARG A 239 -39.45 13.61 10.66
N LYS A 240 -40.34 14.49 11.10
CA LYS A 240 -41.78 14.46 10.85
C LYS A 240 -42.15 15.46 9.77
#